data_AF-A0A6S7FN32-F1
#
_entry.id   AF-A0A6S7FN32-F1
#
_cell.length_a   1.000
_cell.length_b   1.000
_cell.length_c   1.000
_cell.angle_alpha   90.00
_cell.angle_beta   90.00
_cell.angle_gamma   90.00
#
_symmetry.space_group_name_H-M   'P 1'
#
loop_
_entity.id
_entity.type
_entity.pdbx_description
1 polymer ?
#
loop_
_entity_poly.entity_id
_entity_poly.type
_entity_poly.pdbx_seq_one_letter_code
_entity_poly.pdbx_strand_id
1 'polypeptide(L)'
;MNRTVYDYQRGNFDALRSSLKSENLSNLRQRLKKSPSDYLRHKFKTLRATIKLMIKISRSSYISSLCTNIQTNSKCLWSLFKLKGATRSVPEKISIKTSVDNVREYAENLRDIATLFNRYFVSIFSTIFNDIILSEGTVHSVLRNLDNNKAHGPDAILVRLLTETAYEIAPSLCLLFNKSLKSGIVPSESKLVNVVPIHKKGIKIM
;
A
#
# COMPACT_ATOMS: atom_id res chain seq x y z
N MET A 1 -19.16 -21.20 -5.13
CA MET A 1 -18.94 -19.91 -5.83
C MET A 1 -19.16 -18.79 -4.83
N ASN A 2 -18.11 -18.41 -4.09
CA ASN A 2 -18.22 -17.47 -2.97
C ASN A 2 -18.53 -16.07 -3.48
N ARG A 3 -19.79 -15.65 -3.33
CA ARG A 3 -20.20 -14.26 -3.58
C ARG A 3 -19.50 -13.39 -2.53
N THR A 4 -18.51 -12.62 -2.95
CA THR A 4 -18.02 -11.49 -2.18
C THR A 4 -19.16 -10.48 -2.05
N VAL A 5 -19.94 -10.61 -0.98
CA VAL A 5 -20.85 -9.56 -0.55
C VAL A 5 -19.94 -8.43 -0.09
N TYR A 6 -19.78 -7.41 -0.95
CA TYR A 6 -19.12 -6.18 -0.53
C TYR A 6 -19.97 -5.57 0.58
N ASP A 7 -19.40 -5.45 1.77
CA ASP A 7 -20.05 -4.75 2.86
C ASP A 7 -20.00 -3.24 2.57
N TYR A 8 -21.04 -2.76 1.88
CA TYR A 8 -21.22 -1.35 1.57
C TYR A 8 -21.50 -0.50 2.81
N GLN A 9 -21.55 -1.07 4.03
CA GLN A 9 -21.87 -0.33 5.25
C GLN A 9 -20.68 0.47 5.81
N ARG A 10 -19.44 0.17 5.43
CA ARG A 10 -18.25 0.89 5.91
C ARG A 10 -17.59 1.73 4.81
N GLY A 11 -18.00 3.00 4.77
CA GLY A 11 -17.45 4.06 3.90
C GLY A 11 -18.55 5.08 3.49
N ASN A 12 -18.15 6.31 3.16
CA ASN A 12 -19.07 7.34 2.68
C ASN A 12 -19.46 7.05 1.21
N PHE A 13 -20.42 6.14 1.06
CA PHE A 13 -20.98 5.70 -0.21
C PHE A 13 -22.44 6.13 -0.35
N ASP A 14 -22.88 7.17 0.35
CA ASP A 14 -24.30 7.55 0.42
C ASP A 14 -24.85 7.97 -0.94
N ALA A 15 -24.05 8.65 -1.78
CA ALA A 15 -24.42 8.94 -3.17
C ALA A 15 -24.61 7.66 -4.03
N LEU A 16 -23.77 6.64 -3.80
CA LEU A 16 -23.87 5.33 -4.46
C LEU A 16 -25.08 4.54 -3.95
N ARG A 17 -25.34 4.57 -2.63
CA ARG A 17 -26.50 3.93 -2.00
C ARG A 17 -27.81 4.58 -2.46
N SER A 18 -27.85 5.90 -2.54
CA SER A 18 -29.00 6.66 -3.04
C SER A 18 -29.24 6.38 -4.52
N SER A 19 -28.20 6.30 -5.34
CA SER A 19 -28.32 5.92 -6.77
C SER A 19 -28.74 4.46 -6.98
N LEU A 20 -28.23 3.53 -6.15
CA LEU A 20 -28.63 2.12 -6.16
C LEU A 20 -30.07 1.90 -5.69
N LYS A 21 -30.58 2.78 -4.82
CA LYS A 21 -31.98 2.75 -4.34
C LYS A 21 -32.93 3.46 -5.30
N SER A 22 -32.52 4.55 -5.95
CA SER A 22 -33.35 5.30 -6.89
C SER A 22 -33.51 4.59 -8.25
N GLU A 23 -32.47 3.91 -8.73
CA GLU A 23 -32.53 3.06 -9.93
C GLU A 23 -32.72 1.60 -9.55
N ASN A 24 -33.98 1.17 -9.60
CA ASN A 24 -34.52 -0.08 -9.08
C ASN A 24 -34.06 -1.33 -9.89
N LEU A 25 -32.75 -1.60 -9.95
CA LEU A 25 -32.14 -2.73 -10.67
C LEU A 25 -32.71 -4.08 -10.21
N SER A 26 -33.01 -4.22 -8.91
CA SER A 26 -33.68 -5.38 -8.31
C SER A 26 -35.07 -5.60 -8.90
N ASN A 27 -35.89 -4.54 -8.96
CA ASN A 27 -37.23 -4.59 -9.54
C ASN A 27 -37.20 -4.82 -11.05
N LEU A 28 -36.24 -4.20 -11.76
CA LEU A 28 -36.06 -4.44 -13.18
C LEU A 28 -35.63 -5.87 -13.48
N ARG A 29 -34.76 -6.47 -12.64
CA ARG A 29 -34.40 -7.89 -12.72
C ARG A 29 -35.60 -8.80 -12.46
N GLN A 30 -36.45 -8.47 -11.49
CA GLN A 30 -37.67 -9.23 -11.21
C GLN A 30 -38.67 -9.14 -12.37
N ARG A 31 -38.86 -7.95 -12.94
CA ARG A 31 -39.71 -7.74 -14.13
C ARG A 31 -39.21 -8.51 -15.33
N LEU A 32 -37.90 -8.49 -15.59
CA LEU A 32 -37.27 -9.25 -16.67
C LEU A 32 -37.48 -10.77 -16.54
N LYS A 33 -37.55 -11.29 -15.31
CA LYS A 33 -37.86 -12.71 -15.04
C LYS A 33 -39.33 -13.05 -15.30
N LYS A 34 -40.25 -12.13 -15.02
CA LYS A 34 -41.71 -12.35 -15.18
C LYS A 34 -42.18 -12.14 -16.62
N SER A 35 -41.63 -11.14 -17.31
CA SER A 35 -41.99 -10.80 -18.69
C SER A 35 -40.71 -10.36 -19.44
N PRO A 36 -40.06 -11.29 -20.16
CA PRO A 36 -38.87 -10.98 -20.94
C PRO A 36 -39.21 -10.07 -22.13
N SER A 37 -38.48 -8.98 -22.29
CA SER A 37 -38.59 -8.07 -23.44
C SER A 37 -37.20 -7.53 -23.78
N ASP A 38 -36.92 -7.33 -25.06
CA ASP A 38 -35.64 -6.79 -25.51
C ASP A 38 -35.39 -5.38 -24.98
N TYR A 39 -36.43 -4.56 -24.87
CA TYR A 39 -36.37 -3.26 -24.20
C TYR A 39 -35.90 -3.40 -22.73
N LEU A 40 -36.49 -4.35 -21.99
CA LEU A 40 -36.13 -4.58 -20.58
C LEU A 40 -34.72 -5.16 -20.45
N ARG A 41 -34.27 -6.02 -21.38
CA ARG A 41 -32.90 -6.56 -21.43
C ARG A 41 -31.89 -5.45 -21.65
N HIS A 42 -32.11 -4.59 -22.64
CA HIS A 42 -31.25 -3.46 -22.94
C HIS A 42 -31.19 -2.49 -21.76
N LYS A 43 -32.34 -2.08 -21.22
CA LYS A 43 -32.43 -1.20 -20.05
C LYS A 43 -31.70 -1.76 -18.84
N PHE A 44 -31.84 -3.06 -18.57
CA PHE A 44 -31.13 -3.74 -17.48
C PHE A 44 -29.62 -3.77 -17.70
N LYS A 45 -29.18 -4.05 -18.94
CA LYS A 45 -27.75 -4.07 -19.30
C LYS A 45 -27.11 -2.69 -19.12
N THR A 46 -27.78 -1.64 -19.59
CA THR A 46 -27.32 -0.25 -19.48
C THR A 46 -27.24 0.17 -18.02
N LEU A 47 -28.32 0.00 -17.24
CA LEU A 47 -28.31 0.33 -15.81
C LEU A 47 -27.24 -0.44 -15.03
N ARG A 48 -27.07 -1.74 -15.32
CA ARG A 48 -26.02 -2.54 -14.70
C ARG A 48 -24.62 -2.01 -15.05
N ALA A 49 -24.40 -1.57 -16.28
CA ALA A 49 -23.13 -0.98 -16.71
C ALA A 49 -22.87 0.35 -16.01
N THR A 50 -23.88 1.23 -15.92
CA THR A 50 -23.81 2.51 -15.22
C THR A 50 -23.49 2.32 -13.74
N ILE A 51 -24.20 1.41 -13.06
CA ILE A 51 -23.94 1.08 -11.65
C ILE A 51 -22.52 0.53 -11.46
N LYS A 52 -22.06 -0.38 -12.33
CA LYS A 52 -20.69 -0.90 -12.25
C LYS A 52 -19.65 0.21 -12.40
N LEU A 53 -19.89 1.15 -13.32
CA LEU A 53 -19.02 2.29 -13.54
C LEU A 53 -19.01 3.21 -12.31
N MET A 54 -20.17 3.56 -11.77
CA MET A 54 -20.28 4.37 -10.54
C MET A 54 -19.55 3.70 -9.37
N ILE A 55 -19.72 2.39 -9.17
CA ILE A 55 -18.97 1.64 -8.14
C ILE A 55 -17.46 1.75 -8.37
N LYS A 56 -16.99 1.59 -9.61
CA LYS A 56 -15.56 1.71 -9.94
C LYS A 56 -15.04 3.11 -9.62
N ILE A 57 -15.75 4.15 -10.04
CA ILE A 57 -15.40 5.56 -9.81
C ILE A 57 -15.37 5.86 -8.30
N SER A 58 -16.43 5.53 -7.56
CA SER A 58 -16.49 5.78 -6.11
C SER A 58 -15.39 5.04 -5.34
N ARG A 59 -15.06 3.81 -5.74
CA ARG A 59 -13.93 3.07 -5.13
C ARG A 59 -12.60 3.74 -5.43
N SER A 60 -12.38 4.19 -6.67
CA SER A 60 -11.16 4.89 -7.04
C SER A 60 -11.02 6.19 -6.24
N SER A 61 -12.09 6.96 -6.13
CA SER A 61 -12.11 8.21 -5.34
C SER A 61 -11.85 7.95 -3.85
N TYR A 62 -12.48 6.93 -3.26
CA TYR A 62 -12.24 6.55 -1.87
C TYR A 62 -10.80 6.07 -1.62
N ILE A 63 -10.24 5.23 -2.50
CA ILE A 63 -8.83 4.82 -2.36
C ILE A 63 -7.90 6.02 -2.50
N SER A 64 -8.17 6.91 -3.47
CA SER A 64 -7.40 8.13 -3.65
C SER A 64 -7.42 9.01 -2.40
N SER A 65 -8.58 9.19 -1.76
CA SER A 65 -8.69 9.99 -0.53
C SER A 65 -8.03 9.34 0.69
N LEU A 66 -7.93 8.00 0.72
CA LEU A 66 -7.12 7.30 1.71
C LEU A 66 -5.63 7.54 1.48
N CYS A 67 -5.17 7.47 0.22
CA CYS A 67 -3.76 7.69 -0.13
C CYS A 67 -3.31 9.12 0.18
N THR A 68 -4.14 10.14 -0.08
CA THR A 68 -3.82 11.54 0.28
C THR A 68 -3.68 11.73 1.79
N ASN A 69 -4.41 10.95 2.59
CA ASN A 69 -4.39 11.03 4.06
C ASN A 69 -3.43 10.03 4.71
N ILE A 70 -2.58 9.34 3.94
CA ILE A 70 -1.73 8.27 4.49
C ILE A 70 -0.70 8.80 5.50
N GLN A 71 -0.19 10.00 5.28
CA GLN A 71 0.80 10.66 6.13
C GLN A 71 0.19 11.11 7.47
N THR A 72 -1.11 11.46 7.49
CA THR A 72 -1.81 11.94 8.69
C THR A 72 -2.52 10.82 9.45
N ASN A 73 -3.05 9.81 8.74
CA ASN A 73 -3.80 8.71 9.34
C ASN A 73 -3.65 7.39 8.56
N SER A 74 -2.49 6.74 8.75
CA SER A 74 -2.21 5.42 8.16
C SER A 74 -3.18 4.32 8.62
N LYS A 75 -3.87 4.48 9.77
CA LYS A 75 -4.82 3.47 10.29
C LYS A 75 -6.00 3.24 9.36
N CYS A 76 -6.46 4.28 8.65
CA CYS A 76 -7.57 4.18 7.70
C CYS A 76 -7.26 3.21 6.56
N LEU A 77 -6.05 3.27 6.01
CA LEU A 77 -5.60 2.34 4.98
C LEU A 77 -5.54 0.90 5.51
N TRP A 78 -5.00 0.70 6.70
CA TRP A 78 -4.97 -0.64 7.32
C TRP A 78 -6.37 -1.20 7.60
N SER A 79 -7.35 -0.36 7.90
CA SER A 79 -8.75 -0.79 8.04
C SER A 79 -9.30 -1.39 6.74
N LEU A 80 -8.96 -0.80 5.59
CA LEU A 80 -9.35 -1.31 4.27
C LEU A 80 -8.70 -2.67 3.97
N PHE A 81 -7.42 -2.84 4.29
CA PHE A 81 -6.73 -4.12 4.09
C PHE A 81 -7.29 -5.22 5.00
N LYS A 82 -7.67 -4.89 6.24
CA LYS A 82 -8.35 -5.81 7.16
C LYS A 82 -9.71 -6.30 6.64
N LEU A 83 -10.43 -5.48 5.86
CA LEU A 83 -11.69 -5.88 5.22
C LEU A 83 -11.50 -6.86 4.07
N LYS A 84 -10.29 -6.94 3.48
CA LYS A 84 -9.99 -7.84 2.36
C LYS A 84 -9.33 -9.16 2.76
N GLY A 85 -8.70 -9.22 3.94
CA GLY A 85 -8.09 -10.44 4.45
C GLY A 85 -9.12 -11.32 5.16
N ALA A 86 -9.39 -12.51 4.61
CA ALA A 86 -10.15 -13.54 5.33
C ALA A 86 -9.36 -14.12 6.53
N THR A 87 -8.02 -14.01 6.48
CA THR A 87 -7.11 -14.48 7.53
C THR A 87 -6.08 -13.39 7.86
N ARG A 88 -5.54 -13.43 9.08
CA ARG A 88 -4.41 -12.58 9.53
C ARG A 88 -3.05 -13.21 9.23
N SER A 89 -3.02 -14.39 8.62
CA SER A 89 -1.82 -15.16 8.33
C SER A 89 -1.20 -14.79 6.99
N VAL A 90 0.09 -15.13 6.82
CA VAL A 90 0.75 -15.09 5.51
C VAL A 90 -0.02 -16.02 4.56
N PRO A 91 -0.34 -15.59 3.33
CA PRO A 91 -1.01 -16.45 2.36
C PRO A 91 -0.18 -17.71 2.08
N GLU A 92 -0.82 -18.88 2.10
CA GLU A 92 -0.17 -20.17 1.78
C GLU A 92 0.34 -20.23 0.33
N LYS A 93 -0.26 -19.43 -0.56
CA LYS A 93 0.12 -19.36 -1.96
C LYS A 93 0.07 -17.92 -2.45
N ILE A 94 1.15 -17.46 -3.07
CA ILE A 94 1.20 -16.16 -3.76
C ILE A 94 1.50 -16.35 -5.24
N SER A 95 1.24 -15.31 -6.03
CA SER A 95 1.60 -15.32 -7.44
C SER A 95 1.82 -13.93 -8.01
N ILE A 96 2.75 -13.84 -8.96
CA ILE A 96 3.08 -12.63 -9.72
C ILE A 96 2.95 -12.91 -11.22
N LYS A 97 2.59 -11.87 -11.97
CA LYS A 97 2.66 -11.94 -13.44
C LYS A 97 4.11 -11.67 -13.85
N THR A 98 4.69 -12.60 -14.58
CA THR A 98 6.01 -12.41 -15.17
C THR A 98 5.89 -11.52 -16.41
N SER A 99 6.85 -10.63 -16.60
CA SER A 99 6.87 -9.66 -17.71
C SER A 99 7.07 -10.32 -19.08
N VAL A 100 7.68 -11.51 -19.11
CA VAL A 100 8.18 -12.11 -20.36
C VAL A 100 7.07 -12.78 -21.17
N ASP A 101 6.03 -13.38 -20.56
CA ASP A 101 5.06 -14.20 -21.33
C ASP A 101 3.61 -14.17 -20.81
N ASN A 102 3.23 -13.20 -19.95
CA ASN A 102 1.94 -13.22 -19.21
C ASN A 102 1.70 -14.49 -18.36
N VAL A 103 2.69 -15.38 -18.25
CA VAL A 103 2.68 -16.54 -17.39
C VAL A 103 2.67 -16.07 -15.94
N ARG A 104 1.85 -16.73 -15.12
CA ARG A 104 1.76 -16.46 -13.68
C ARG A 104 2.65 -17.43 -12.94
N GLU A 105 3.65 -16.92 -12.25
CA GLU A 105 4.49 -17.71 -11.37
C GLU A 105 3.81 -17.82 -9.99
N TYR A 106 3.89 -19.00 -9.38
CA TYR A 106 3.29 -19.30 -8.09
C TYR A 106 4.34 -19.74 -7.09
N ALA A 107 4.17 -19.36 -5.83
CA ALA A 107 5.02 -19.78 -4.73
C ALA A 107 4.16 -20.25 -3.55
N GLU A 108 4.55 -21.38 -2.95
CA GLU A 108 3.82 -22.06 -1.86
C GLU A 108 4.67 -22.26 -0.60
N ASN A 109 6.00 -22.37 -0.73
CA ASN A 109 6.89 -22.42 0.42
C ASN A 109 7.41 -21.02 0.79
N LEU A 110 7.86 -20.85 2.04
CA LEU A 110 8.27 -19.55 2.58
C LEU A 110 9.44 -18.91 1.83
N ARG A 111 10.39 -19.73 1.32
CA ARG A 111 11.56 -19.23 0.60
C ARG A 111 11.14 -18.62 -0.74
N ASP A 112 10.35 -19.35 -1.51
CA ASP A 112 9.88 -18.91 -2.82
C ASP A 112 8.95 -17.72 -2.67
N ILE A 113 8.09 -17.71 -1.64
CA ILE A 113 7.27 -16.54 -1.27
C ILE A 113 8.15 -15.31 -1.06
N ALA A 114 9.21 -15.42 -0.25
CA ALA A 114 10.12 -14.31 0.02
C ALA A 114 10.86 -13.84 -1.25
N THR A 115 11.34 -14.77 -2.09
CA THR A 115 12.02 -14.41 -3.34
C THR A 115 11.10 -13.68 -4.32
N LEU A 116 9.85 -14.15 -4.43
CA LEU A 116 8.85 -13.60 -5.33
C LEU A 116 8.40 -12.20 -4.85
N PHE A 117 8.26 -12.00 -3.53
CA PHE A 117 8.07 -10.67 -2.94
C PHE A 117 9.25 -9.74 -3.21
N ASN A 118 10.50 -10.19 -3.00
CA ASN A 118 11.67 -9.37 -3.25
C ASN A 118 11.73 -8.93 -4.72
N ARG A 119 11.50 -9.85 -5.66
CA ARG A 119 11.47 -9.52 -7.10
C ARG A 119 10.39 -8.49 -7.43
N TYR A 120 9.20 -8.62 -6.85
CA TYR A 120 8.11 -7.65 -7.02
C TYR A 120 8.54 -6.25 -6.56
N PHE A 121 9.07 -6.16 -5.34
CA PHE A 121 9.45 -4.86 -4.77
C PHE A 121 10.63 -4.24 -5.50
N VAL A 122 11.64 -5.02 -5.88
CA VAL A 122 12.76 -4.53 -6.71
C VAL A 122 12.21 -3.94 -8.01
N SER A 123 11.33 -4.66 -8.71
CA SER A 123 10.74 -4.16 -9.97
C SER A 123 10.00 -2.83 -9.81
N ILE A 124 9.29 -2.62 -8.69
CA ILE A 124 8.58 -1.36 -8.44
C ILE A 124 9.55 -0.27 -8.05
N PHE A 125 10.41 -0.54 -7.08
CA PHE A 125 11.29 0.48 -6.52
C PHE A 125 12.36 0.95 -7.51
N SER A 126 12.85 0.07 -8.40
CA SER A 126 13.76 0.46 -9.48
C SER A 126 13.16 1.54 -10.40
N THR A 127 11.84 1.60 -10.55
CA THR A 127 11.19 2.68 -11.31
C THR A 127 11.06 3.98 -10.53
N ILE A 128 10.84 3.89 -9.22
CA ILE A 128 10.58 5.06 -8.35
C ILE A 128 11.88 5.80 -8.00
N PHE A 129 12.98 5.08 -7.78
CA PHE A 129 14.23 5.69 -7.29
C PHE A 129 14.88 6.67 -8.27
N ASN A 130 14.61 6.54 -9.57
CA ASN A 130 15.17 7.44 -10.58
C ASN A 130 14.70 8.89 -10.43
N ASP A 131 13.52 9.11 -9.84
CA ASP A 131 12.89 10.43 -9.75
C ASP A 131 13.09 11.10 -8.38
N ILE A 132 13.74 10.42 -7.42
CA ILE A 132 13.97 10.96 -6.07
C ILE A 132 15.27 11.76 -6.06
N ILE A 133 15.14 13.08 -5.92
CA ILE A 133 16.25 13.99 -5.68
C ILE A 133 16.05 14.65 -4.31
N LEU A 134 17.00 14.44 -3.41
CA LEU A 134 17.02 15.08 -2.11
C LEU A 134 17.65 16.47 -2.23
N SER A 135 17.07 17.44 -1.51
CA SER A 135 17.67 18.76 -1.31
C SER A 135 18.36 18.84 0.05
N GLU A 136 19.36 19.71 0.16
CA GLU A 136 20.06 19.95 1.43
C GLU A 136 19.10 20.40 2.53
N GLY A 137 18.12 21.25 2.19
CA GLY A 137 17.08 21.68 3.13
C GLY A 137 16.23 20.51 3.65
N THR A 138 15.95 19.51 2.81
CA THR A 138 15.23 18.29 3.24
C THR A 138 16.09 17.49 4.21
N VAL A 139 17.36 17.27 3.88
CA VAL A 139 18.30 16.52 4.73
C VAL A 139 18.51 17.24 6.07
N HIS A 140 18.74 18.55 6.05
CA HIS A 140 18.85 19.38 7.24
C HIS A 140 17.60 19.30 8.12
N SER A 141 16.41 19.43 7.53
CA SER A 141 15.15 19.32 8.27
C SER A 141 14.99 17.97 8.96
N VAL A 142 15.34 16.88 8.26
CA VAL A 142 15.31 15.52 8.85
C VAL A 142 16.32 15.39 9.99
N LEU A 143 17.57 15.82 9.79
CA LEU A 143 18.63 15.77 10.80
C LEU A 143 18.24 16.56 12.05
N ARG A 144 17.67 17.75 11.89
CA ARG A 144 17.29 18.62 13.01
C ARG A 144 16.14 18.04 13.85
N ASN A 145 15.29 17.22 13.23
CA ASN A 145 14.11 16.62 13.87
C ASN A 145 14.33 15.17 14.31
N LEU A 146 15.58 14.69 14.37
CA LEU A 146 15.88 13.38 14.93
C LEU A 146 15.56 13.34 16.44
N ASP A 147 15.03 12.21 16.89
CA ASP A 147 14.73 11.99 18.30
C ASP A 147 16.02 11.64 19.08
N ASN A 148 16.46 12.57 19.92
CA ASN A 148 17.66 12.45 20.73
C ASN A 148 17.66 11.28 21.72
N ASN A 149 16.49 10.68 22.01
CA ASN A 149 16.40 9.52 22.89
C ASN A 149 16.67 8.19 22.16
N LYS A 150 16.90 8.22 20.84
CA LYS A 150 17.22 7.01 20.09
C LYS A 150 18.67 6.59 20.26
N ALA A 151 18.89 5.28 20.26
CA ALA A 151 20.22 4.68 20.29
C ALA A 151 21.04 5.07 19.04
N HIS A 152 22.34 5.21 19.22
CA HIS A 152 23.29 5.39 18.13
C HIS A 152 23.45 4.11 17.30
N GLY A 153 23.97 4.27 16.09
CA GLY A 153 24.31 3.16 15.20
C GLY A 153 25.55 2.37 15.66
N PRO A 154 26.00 1.40 14.85
CA PRO A 154 27.26 0.69 15.09
C PRO A 154 28.51 1.60 14.99
N ASP A 155 28.34 2.82 14.46
CA ASP A 155 29.35 3.87 14.35
C ASP A 155 29.58 4.66 15.66
N ALA A 156 28.76 4.42 16.69
CA ALA A 156 28.78 5.15 17.97
C ALA A 156 28.54 6.67 17.85
N ILE A 157 28.01 7.15 16.72
CA ILE A 157 27.70 8.57 16.54
C ILE A 157 26.41 8.90 17.28
N LEU A 158 26.48 9.80 18.26
CA LEU A 158 25.31 10.24 19.02
C LEU A 158 24.34 11.02 18.12
N VAL A 159 23.04 10.70 18.25
CA VAL A 159 21.97 11.42 17.53
C VAL A 159 22.03 12.93 17.80
N ARG A 160 22.34 13.30 19.04
CA ARG A 160 22.50 14.70 19.45
C ARG A 160 23.54 15.43 18.61
N LEU A 161 24.67 14.79 18.32
CA LEU A 161 25.71 15.39 17.48
C LEU A 161 25.15 15.69 16.07
N LEU A 162 24.43 14.74 15.48
CA LEU A 162 23.80 14.92 14.17
C LEU A 162 22.77 16.06 14.15
N THR A 163 22.01 16.25 15.24
CA THR A 163 21.02 17.35 15.35
C THR A 163 21.66 18.72 15.56
N GLU A 164 22.78 18.77 16.28
CA GLU A 164 23.51 20.00 16.60
C GLU A 164 24.34 20.46 15.40
N THR A 165 24.98 19.54 14.67
CA THR A 165 25.79 19.83 13.47
C THR A 165 25.01 19.68 12.16
N ALA A 166 23.68 19.74 12.21
CA ALA A 166 22.82 19.42 11.07
C ALA A 166 23.08 20.35 9.87
N TYR A 167 23.39 21.61 10.13
CA TYR A 167 23.63 22.62 9.10
C TYR A 167 24.91 22.32 8.32
N GLU A 168 25.97 21.92 9.02
CA GLU A 168 27.30 21.66 8.49
C GLU A 168 27.35 20.35 7.70
N ILE A 169 26.68 19.31 8.18
CA ILE A 169 26.78 17.97 7.56
C ILE A 169 25.73 17.72 6.46
N ALA A 170 24.64 18.48 6.43
CA ALA A 170 23.55 18.29 5.47
C ALA A 170 24.01 18.32 3.99
N PRO A 171 24.89 19.23 3.54
CA PRO A 171 25.36 19.24 2.15
C PRO A 171 26.10 17.94 1.76
N SER A 172 27.01 17.50 2.63
CA SER A 172 27.81 16.28 2.42
C SER A 172 26.93 15.02 2.38
N LEU A 173 25.99 14.92 3.32
CA LEU A 173 25.04 13.80 3.37
C LEU A 173 24.06 13.83 2.20
N CYS A 174 23.59 15.00 1.78
CA CYS A 174 22.74 15.17 0.61
C CYS A 174 23.41 14.63 -0.66
N LEU A 175 24.67 15.00 -0.89
CA LEU A 175 25.46 14.49 -2.01
C LEU A 175 25.60 12.96 -1.95
N LEU A 176 25.94 12.42 -0.78
CA LEU A 176 26.11 10.97 -0.58
C LEU A 176 24.80 10.20 -0.84
N PHE A 177 23.70 10.66 -0.26
CA PHE A 177 22.39 10.02 -0.40
C PHE A 177 21.90 10.07 -1.85
N ASN A 178 22.01 11.21 -2.53
CA ASN A 178 21.65 11.30 -3.94
C ASN A 178 22.50 10.36 -4.82
N LYS A 179 23.80 10.20 -4.52
CA LYS A 179 24.66 9.23 -5.24
C LYS A 179 24.22 7.78 -4.97
N SER A 180 23.86 7.47 -3.73
CA SER A 180 23.34 6.15 -3.35
C SER A 180 22.01 5.84 -4.04
N LEU A 181 21.07 6.79 -4.05
CA LEU A 181 19.76 6.65 -4.71
C LEU A 181 19.91 6.47 -6.22
N LYS A 182 20.76 7.28 -6.88
CA LYS A 182 21.01 7.18 -8.32
C LYS A 182 21.67 5.88 -8.75
N SER A 183 22.61 5.36 -7.94
CA SER A 183 23.29 4.10 -8.24
C SER A 183 22.51 2.87 -7.79
N GLY A 184 21.52 3.03 -6.92
CA GLY A 184 20.88 1.92 -6.21
C GLY A 184 21.82 1.19 -5.25
N ILE A 185 22.99 1.76 -4.94
CA ILE A 185 24.02 1.14 -4.09
C ILE A 185 24.06 1.85 -2.75
N VAL A 186 23.84 1.08 -1.68
CA VAL A 186 23.98 1.54 -0.30
C VAL A 186 25.33 1.04 0.25
N PRO A 187 26.11 1.89 0.96
CA PRO A 187 27.36 1.48 1.61
C PRO A 187 27.19 0.25 2.49
N SER A 188 28.22 -0.58 2.59
CA SER A 188 28.18 -1.82 3.39
C SER A 188 28.00 -1.52 4.87
N GLU A 189 28.64 -0.45 5.35
CA GLU A 189 28.60 0.05 6.71
C GLU A 189 27.18 0.48 7.10
N SER A 190 26.44 1.10 6.18
CA SER A 190 25.04 1.49 6.39
C SER A 190 24.06 0.31 6.44
N LYS A 191 24.50 -0.90 6.07
CA LYS A 191 23.70 -2.14 6.19
C LYS A 191 23.88 -2.83 7.54
N LEU A 192 24.86 -2.39 8.34
CA LEU A 192 25.11 -2.92 9.67
C LEU A 192 24.15 -2.30 10.68
N VAL A 193 23.60 -3.11 11.57
CA VAL A 193 22.66 -2.68 12.62
C VAL A 193 23.01 -3.38 13.92
N ASN A 194 22.92 -2.64 15.03
CA ASN A 194 22.99 -3.20 16.37
C ASN A 194 21.72 -3.99 16.67
N VAL A 195 21.84 -5.32 16.74
CA VAL A 195 20.72 -6.20 17.07
C VAL A 195 20.64 -6.38 18.59
N VAL A 196 19.68 -5.70 19.21
CA VAL A 196 19.38 -5.83 20.64
C VAL A 196 18.06 -6.58 20.81
N PRO A 197 18.03 -7.73 21.51
CA PRO A 197 16.80 -8.45 21.76
C PRO A 197 15.88 -7.64 22.67
N ILE A 198 14.69 -7.28 22.18
CA ILE A 198 13.67 -6.57 22.95
C ILE A 198 12.66 -7.59 23.48
N HIS A 199 12.52 -7.64 24.80
CA HIS A 199 11.51 -8.48 25.44
C HIS A 199 10.11 -7.92 25.17
N LYS A 200 9.33 -8.60 24.33
CA LYS A 200 7.90 -8.29 24.13
C LYS A 200 7.09 -8.86 25.30
N LYS A 201 6.21 -8.05 25.88
CA LYS A 201 5.29 -8.50 26.93
C LYS A 201 4.23 -9.46 26.32
N GLY A 202 4.14 -10.70 26.81
CA GLY A 202 3.20 -11.72 26.33
C GLY A 202 3.49 -13.12 26.89
N ILE A 203 2.58 -14.08 26.65
CA ILE A 203 2.73 -15.48 27.06
C ILE A 203 3.83 -16.13 26.23
N LYS A 204 4.86 -16.69 26.90
CA LYS A 204 5.80 -17.63 26.29
C LYS A 204 5.01 -18.88 25.91
N ILE A 205 4.85 -19.12 24.61
CA ILE A 205 4.46 -20.44 24.13
C ILE A 205 5.73 -21.28 24.24
N MET A 206 5.82 -22.04 25.34
CA MET A 206 6.78 -23.13 25.50
C MET A 206 6.36 -24.31 24.61
#